data_AF-A0A9X1WAJ8-F1
#
_entry.id   AF-A0A9X1WAJ8-F1
#
_cell.length_a   1.000
_cell.length_b   1.000
_cell.length_c   1.000
_cell.angle_alpha   90.00
_cell.angle_beta   90.00
_cell.angle_gamma   90.00
#
_symmetry.space_group_name_H-M   'P 1'
#
loop_
_entity.id
_entity.type
_entity.pdbx_description
1 polymer ?
#
loop_
_entity_poly.entity_id
_entity_poly.type
_entity_poly.pdbx_seq_one_letter_code
_entity_poly.pdbx_strand_id
1 'polypeptide(L)'
;MFSEIYLPKNKLELSEFLIDLKRLSDNPDIHNCVVLDISLLHHDSLGHFLQIVDRLRSDISLVLICNDHTDETSNYVLESMTSVSYIACLTFLNDDLHCLLRSYQKGALQLQNKLFKLTHNEHAQKYEVHVLPTYIDDESASQAFVEAHAYHPIHSLSKLLDHLDATPKAVVVLTCHSFSDIPSTSSAALDIKKRYGKDVKVLIKEKVPCIRYNDFHMLVACGVQCVIEATRTESYLNDQIVLAYKTEIQSPTHTFEALLAQYQSPLHLCGELNPEDFKKNVVECVKHVQYSQIEFALVELTPYSSLSIMECMKSCQVKRTGDIVCRVDGRILIFFSTLRIYEVEQALNNVFSVAIDELFISKKVLVEGSNILKLLTSLNFQFSLEKSVSISKDEKVALPKPLRKYAKRIEWSKS
;
A
#
# COMPACT_ATOMS: atom_id res chain seq x y z
N MET A 1 1.87 -18.15 -27.76
CA MET A 1 2.73 -18.64 -28.86
C MET A 1 1.90 -19.66 -29.62
N PHE A 2 1.55 -19.38 -30.87
CA PHE A 2 0.71 -20.26 -31.69
C PHE A 2 1.58 -21.40 -32.23
N SER A 3 1.13 -22.65 -32.10
CA SER A 3 1.88 -23.83 -32.56
C SER A 3 1.75 -24.07 -34.06
N GLU A 4 0.64 -23.66 -34.67
CA GLU A 4 0.35 -23.80 -36.09
C GLU A 4 -0.46 -22.57 -36.56
N ILE A 5 -0.15 -22.03 -37.74
CA ILE A 5 -0.84 -20.88 -38.32
C ILE A 5 -1.42 -21.30 -39.68
N TYR A 6 -2.74 -21.29 -39.78
CA TYR A 6 -3.46 -21.56 -41.02
C TYR A 6 -3.83 -20.24 -41.68
N LEU A 7 -3.19 -19.93 -42.82
CA LEU A 7 -3.46 -18.71 -43.57
C LEU A 7 -4.47 -18.98 -44.68
N PRO A 8 -5.62 -18.30 -44.69
CA PRO A 8 -6.50 -18.31 -45.85
C PRO A 8 -5.91 -17.55 -47.04
N LYS A 9 -6.45 -17.77 -48.23
CA LYS A 9 -6.15 -16.93 -49.42
C LYS A 9 -6.53 -15.47 -49.12
N ASN A 10 -5.81 -14.51 -49.73
CA ASN A 10 -5.86 -13.06 -49.46
C ASN A 10 -7.25 -12.39 -49.41
N LYS A 11 -8.32 -13.07 -49.84
CA LYS A 11 -9.72 -12.74 -49.57
C LYS A 11 -10.47 -14.04 -49.35
N LEU A 12 -11.03 -14.24 -48.16
CA LEU A 12 -11.77 -15.44 -47.80
C LEU A 12 -13.26 -15.10 -47.79
N GLU A 13 -14.06 -15.81 -48.59
CA GLU A 13 -15.51 -15.69 -48.48
C GLU A 13 -16.01 -16.35 -47.19
N LEU A 14 -17.14 -15.87 -46.64
CA LEU A 14 -17.70 -16.41 -45.39
C LEU A 14 -17.91 -17.94 -45.48
N SER A 15 -18.38 -18.45 -46.61
CA SER A 15 -18.56 -19.89 -46.83
C SER A 15 -17.26 -20.68 -46.76
N GLU A 16 -16.15 -20.13 -47.27
CA GLU A 16 -14.84 -20.78 -47.24
C GLU A 16 -14.28 -20.79 -45.81
N PHE A 17 -14.44 -19.67 -45.09
CA PHE A 17 -14.09 -19.58 -43.68
C PHE A 17 -14.79 -20.62 -42.81
N LEU A 18 -16.10 -20.81 -43.01
CA LEU A 18 -16.85 -21.80 -42.24
C LEU A 18 -16.43 -23.25 -42.56
N ILE A 19 -15.95 -23.50 -43.77
CA ILE A 19 -15.36 -24.80 -44.13
C ILE A 19 -14.02 -24.98 -43.41
N ASP A 20 -13.19 -23.93 -43.33
CA ASP A 20 -11.91 -23.98 -42.63
C ASP A 20 -12.06 -24.14 -41.12
N LEU A 21 -13.04 -23.50 -40.50
CA LEU A 21 -13.35 -23.71 -39.07
C LEU A 21 -13.68 -25.18 -38.76
N LYS A 22 -14.37 -25.87 -39.67
CA LYS A 22 -14.69 -27.30 -39.51
C LYS A 22 -13.47 -28.22 -39.63
N ARG A 23 -12.33 -27.72 -40.13
CA ARG A 23 -11.08 -28.48 -40.25
C ARG A 23 -10.21 -28.39 -38.99
N LEU A 24 -10.55 -27.49 -38.06
CA LEU A 24 -9.80 -27.31 -36.82
C LEU A 24 -9.94 -28.53 -35.91
N SER A 25 -8.83 -28.94 -35.31
CA SER A 25 -8.75 -30.11 -34.42
C SER A 25 -9.74 -30.01 -33.26
N ASP A 26 -10.40 -31.12 -32.92
CA ASP A 26 -11.25 -31.27 -31.72
C ASP A 26 -10.44 -31.81 -30.52
N ASN A 27 -9.11 -31.80 -30.60
CA ASN A 27 -8.25 -32.30 -29.52
C ASN A 27 -8.35 -31.36 -28.29
N PRO A 28 -8.75 -31.87 -27.11
CA PRO A 28 -8.86 -31.07 -25.89
C PRO A 28 -7.53 -30.45 -25.42
N ASP A 29 -6.39 -31.00 -25.83
CA ASP A 29 -5.07 -30.47 -25.51
C ASP A 29 -4.62 -29.32 -26.43
N ILE A 30 -5.36 -29.07 -27.52
CA ILE A 30 -5.05 -28.03 -28.51
C ILE A 30 -6.10 -26.92 -28.40
N HIS A 31 -5.66 -25.74 -27.96
CA HIS A 31 -6.54 -24.58 -27.92
C HIS A 31 -6.54 -23.85 -29.27
N ASN A 32 -7.64 -23.94 -30.00
CA ASN A 32 -7.81 -23.26 -31.28
C ASN A 32 -8.09 -21.77 -31.08
N CYS A 33 -7.28 -20.93 -31.71
CA CYS A 33 -7.44 -19.48 -31.69
C CYS A 33 -7.50 -18.97 -33.12
N VAL A 34 -8.55 -18.19 -33.44
CA VAL A 34 -8.79 -17.65 -34.78
C VAL A 34 -8.67 -16.14 -34.72
N VAL A 35 -7.71 -15.61 -35.46
CA VAL A 35 -7.43 -14.18 -35.53
C VAL A 35 -8.12 -13.60 -36.76
N LEU A 36 -8.96 -12.58 -36.57
CA LEU A 36 -9.76 -11.98 -37.63
C LEU A 36 -9.56 -10.48 -37.64
N ASP A 37 -9.10 -9.94 -38.77
CA ASP A 37 -9.15 -8.51 -39.01
C ASP A 37 -10.57 -8.13 -39.42
N ILE A 38 -11.27 -7.42 -38.53
CA ILE A 38 -12.64 -6.96 -38.73
C ILE A 38 -12.71 -5.54 -39.28
N SER A 39 -11.56 -4.90 -39.56
CA SER A 39 -11.49 -3.50 -40.01
C SER A 39 -12.16 -3.25 -41.37
N LEU A 40 -12.45 -4.31 -42.13
CA LEU A 40 -13.09 -4.25 -43.45
C LEU A 40 -14.53 -4.81 -43.45
N LEU A 41 -15.08 -5.19 -42.29
CA LEU A 41 -16.43 -5.77 -42.18
C LEU A 41 -17.47 -4.72 -41.77
N HIS A 42 -18.60 -4.68 -42.48
CA HIS A 42 -19.76 -3.89 -42.06
C HIS A 42 -20.43 -4.50 -40.81
N HIS A 43 -21.01 -3.66 -39.94
CA HIS A 43 -21.62 -4.07 -38.67
C HIS A 43 -22.68 -5.19 -38.81
N ASP A 44 -23.53 -5.13 -39.84
CA ASP A 44 -24.56 -6.15 -40.10
C ASP A 44 -23.94 -7.53 -40.43
N SER A 45 -22.84 -7.53 -41.18
CA SER A 45 -22.10 -8.74 -41.54
C SER A 45 -21.35 -9.34 -40.35
N LEU A 46 -20.84 -8.48 -39.46
CA LEU A 46 -20.15 -8.90 -38.23
C LEU A 46 -21.12 -9.60 -37.27
N GLY A 47 -22.32 -9.06 -37.07
CA GLY A 47 -23.32 -9.68 -36.20
C GLY A 47 -23.71 -11.09 -36.65
N HIS A 48 -24.02 -11.24 -37.95
CA HIS A 48 -24.37 -12.53 -38.53
C HIS A 48 -23.20 -13.53 -38.46
N PHE A 49 -21.97 -13.05 -38.66
CA PHE A 49 -20.75 -13.83 -38.53
C PHE A 49 -20.58 -14.40 -37.11
N LEU A 50 -20.63 -13.55 -36.09
CA LEU A 50 -20.41 -13.95 -34.69
C LEU A 50 -21.47 -14.98 -34.24
N GLN A 51 -22.72 -14.79 -34.63
CA GLN A 51 -23.80 -15.76 -34.35
C GLN A 51 -23.60 -17.13 -35.00
N ILE A 52 -22.90 -17.21 -36.14
CA ILE A 52 -22.60 -18.49 -36.79
C ILE A 52 -21.45 -19.17 -36.06
N VAL A 53 -20.40 -18.45 -35.68
CA VAL A 53 -19.26 -19.03 -34.97
C VAL A 53 -19.66 -19.54 -33.58
N ASP A 54 -20.44 -18.75 -32.83
CA ASP A 54 -20.96 -19.13 -31.50
C ASP A 54 -21.81 -20.41 -31.58
N ARG A 55 -22.54 -20.61 -32.68
CA ARG A 55 -23.34 -21.83 -32.93
C ARG A 55 -22.53 -23.05 -33.37
N LEU A 56 -21.36 -22.85 -33.98
CA LEU A 56 -20.61 -23.94 -34.59
C LEU A 56 -19.63 -24.61 -33.62
N ARG A 57 -18.91 -23.84 -32.79
CA ARG A 57 -17.80 -24.35 -31.97
C ARG A 57 -17.58 -23.45 -30.75
N SER A 58 -17.91 -23.92 -29.55
CA SER A 58 -17.74 -23.17 -28.28
C SER A 58 -16.32 -23.21 -27.71
N ASP A 59 -15.44 -24.03 -28.29
CA ASP A 59 -14.06 -24.29 -27.87
C ASP A 59 -13.02 -23.39 -28.56
N ILE A 60 -13.45 -22.60 -29.55
CA ILE A 60 -12.60 -21.70 -30.32
C ILE A 60 -12.56 -20.32 -29.65
N SER A 61 -11.36 -19.80 -29.48
CA SER A 61 -11.13 -18.42 -29.07
C SER A 61 -11.04 -17.51 -30.29
N LEU A 62 -11.94 -16.54 -30.39
CA LEU A 62 -11.89 -15.51 -31.44
C LEU A 62 -11.08 -14.30 -30.95
N VAL A 63 -10.04 -13.95 -31.70
CA VAL A 63 -9.28 -12.70 -31.55
C VAL A 63 -9.69 -11.77 -32.68
N LEU A 64 -10.53 -10.77 -32.35
CA LEU A 64 -10.94 -9.76 -33.32
C LEU A 64 -9.94 -8.60 -33.27
N ILE A 65 -9.31 -8.32 -34.39
CA ILE A 65 -8.46 -7.15 -34.62
C ILE A 65 -9.32 -6.07 -35.24
N CYS A 66 -9.52 -4.98 -34.49
CA CYS A 66 -10.18 -3.77 -34.99
C CYS A 66 -9.17 -2.63 -34.98
N ASN A 67 -8.88 -2.08 -36.16
CA ASN A 67 -8.07 -0.86 -36.26
C ASN A 67 -8.89 0.42 -36.05
N ASP A 68 -10.23 0.31 -36.04
CA ASP A 68 -11.11 1.44 -35.76
C ASP A 68 -11.30 1.63 -34.25
N HIS A 69 -11.13 2.87 -33.79
CA HIS A 69 -10.93 3.20 -32.38
C HIS A 69 -12.24 3.42 -31.59
N THR A 70 -13.39 2.99 -32.11
CA THR A 70 -14.70 3.33 -31.54
C THR A 70 -15.19 2.27 -30.54
N ASP A 71 -15.57 2.71 -29.33
CA ASP A 71 -16.12 1.86 -28.26
C ASP A 71 -17.42 1.12 -28.69
N GLU A 72 -18.14 1.64 -29.67
CA GLU A 72 -19.40 1.07 -30.18
C GLU A 72 -19.24 -0.34 -30.77
N THR A 73 -18.21 -0.57 -31.59
CA THR A 73 -17.92 -1.88 -32.19
C THR A 73 -17.51 -2.90 -31.12
N SER A 74 -16.78 -2.44 -30.10
CA SER A 74 -16.33 -3.30 -29.00
C SER A 74 -17.50 -3.75 -28.13
N ASN A 75 -18.40 -2.83 -27.78
CA ASN A 75 -19.60 -3.13 -26.99
C ASN A 75 -20.56 -4.06 -27.74
N TYR A 76 -20.77 -3.82 -29.04
CA TYR A 76 -21.61 -4.69 -29.86
C TYR A 76 -21.11 -6.15 -29.92
N VAL A 77 -19.80 -6.36 -30.05
CA VAL A 77 -19.19 -7.70 -30.05
C VAL A 77 -19.38 -8.38 -28.69
N LEU A 78 -19.15 -7.65 -27.59
CA LEU A 78 -19.29 -8.17 -26.22
C LEU A 78 -20.74 -8.55 -25.90
N GLU A 79 -21.72 -7.81 -26.43
CA GLU A 79 -23.14 -8.11 -26.25
C GLU A 79 -23.64 -9.28 -27.12
N SER A 80 -22.99 -9.53 -28.26
CA SER A 80 -23.46 -10.48 -29.27
C SER A 80 -22.94 -11.90 -29.10
N MET A 81 -21.92 -12.15 -28.26
CA MET A 81 -21.35 -13.48 -28.05
C MET A 81 -21.46 -13.93 -26.60
N THR A 82 -21.83 -15.20 -26.41
CA THR A 82 -21.93 -15.82 -25.09
C THR A 82 -20.66 -16.59 -24.70
N SER A 83 -19.85 -16.96 -25.69
CA SER A 83 -18.58 -17.67 -25.53
C SER A 83 -17.36 -16.75 -25.72
N VAL A 84 -16.22 -17.20 -25.20
CA VAL A 84 -15.00 -16.44 -24.93
C VAL A 84 -14.63 -15.46 -26.06
N SER A 85 -14.73 -14.17 -25.78
CA SER A 85 -14.40 -13.11 -26.74
C SER A 85 -13.08 -12.43 -26.37
N TYR A 86 -12.10 -12.44 -27.29
CA TYR A 86 -10.86 -11.65 -27.18
C TYR A 86 -10.97 -10.47 -28.14
N ILE A 87 -11.13 -9.26 -27.60
CA ILE A 87 -11.05 -8.04 -28.40
C ILE A 87 -9.65 -7.48 -28.23
N ALA A 88 -8.93 -7.37 -29.34
CA ALA A 88 -7.59 -6.80 -29.33
C ALA A 88 -7.37 -5.81 -30.49
N CYS A 89 -6.45 -4.89 -30.29
CA CYS A 89 -5.97 -3.99 -31.35
C CYS A 89 -4.50 -4.30 -31.59
N LEU A 90 -4.09 -4.33 -32.86
CA LEU A 90 -2.66 -4.35 -33.19
C LEU A 90 -2.11 -2.93 -33.14
N THR A 91 -0.92 -2.77 -32.58
CA THR A 91 -0.20 -1.50 -32.57
C THR A 91 1.29 -1.76 -32.72
N PHE A 92 2.00 -0.87 -33.41
CA PHE A 92 3.45 -0.86 -33.40
C PHE A 92 3.96 0.05 -32.28
N LEU A 93 4.95 -0.41 -31.52
CA LEU A 93 5.65 0.37 -30.51
C LEU A 93 7.15 0.08 -30.66
N ASN A 94 7.95 1.09 -30.99
CA ASN A 94 9.40 0.96 -31.19
C ASN A 94 9.76 -0.19 -32.16
N ASP A 95 9.13 -0.21 -33.34
CA ASP A 95 9.27 -1.24 -34.40
C ASP A 95 8.83 -2.66 -34.03
N ASP A 96 8.35 -2.87 -32.80
CA ASP A 96 7.79 -4.14 -32.36
C ASP A 96 6.26 -4.15 -32.51
N LEU A 97 5.72 -5.22 -33.12
CA LEU A 97 4.29 -5.44 -33.19
C LEU A 97 3.75 -5.87 -31.82
N HIS A 98 2.73 -5.19 -31.34
CA HIS A 98 2.04 -5.47 -30.09
C HIS A 98 0.54 -5.68 -30.32
N CYS A 99 -0.07 -6.46 -29.45
CA CYS A 99 -1.48 -6.77 -29.37
C CYS A 99 -2.01 -6.19 -28.05
N LEU A 100 -2.77 -5.10 -28.13
CA LEU A 100 -3.46 -4.51 -26.99
C LEU A 100 -4.79 -5.21 -26.79
N LEU A 101 -4.88 -6.06 -25.76
CA LEU A 101 -6.11 -6.69 -25.31
C LEU A 101 -6.99 -5.65 -24.61
N ARG A 102 -8.15 -5.34 -25.22
CA ARG A 102 -9.15 -4.42 -24.68
C ARG A 102 -10.04 -5.11 -23.66
N SER A 103 -10.53 -6.30 -23.99
CA SER A 103 -11.42 -7.09 -23.13
C SER A 103 -11.24 -8.58 -23.40
N TYR A 104 -11.28 -9.36 -22.33
CA TYR A 104 -11.31 -10.82 -22.32
C TYR A 104 -12.17 -11.31 -21.17
N GLN A 105 -13.00 -12.31 -21.46
CA GLN A 105 -13.82 -12.97 -20.46
C GLN A 105 -13.89 -14.48 -20.75
N LYS A 106 -13.47 -15.29 -19.77
CA LYS A 106 -13.66 -16.75 -19.79
C LYS A 106 -14.01 -17.25 -18.39
N GLY A 107 -15.24 -17.73 -18.23
CA GLY A 107 -15.75 -18.06 -16.89
C GLY A 107 -15.71 -16.82 -15.98
N ALA A 108 -15.06 -16.93 -14.82
CA ALA A 108 -14.86 -15.84 -13.88
C ALA A 108 -13.66 -14.93 -14.20
N LEU A 109 -12.77 -15.33 -15.13
CA LEU A 109 -11.56 -14.58 -15.44
C LEU A 109 -11.90 -13.43 -16.40
N GLN A 110 -11.61 -12.20 -15.96
CA GLN A 110 -11.72 -10.99 -16.77
C GLN A 110 -10.34 -10.31 -16.90
N LEU A 111 -9.91 -10.03 -18.13
CA LEU A 111 -8.71 -9.23 -18.39
C LEU A 111 -9.08 -8.02 -19.24
N GLN A 112 -8.58 -6.85 -18.87
CA GLN A 112 -8.78 -5.61 -19.61
C GLN A 112 -7.46 -4.86 -19.76
N ASN A 113 -7.30 -4.17 -20.89
CA ASN A 113 -6.18 -3.26 -21.17
C ASN A 113 -4.78 -3.85 -20.96
N LYS A 114 -4.54 -5.08 -21.44
CA LYS A 114 -3.21 -5.73 -21.36
C LYS A 114 -2.50 -5.67 -22.71
N LEU A 115 -1.25 -5.20 -22.73
CA LEU A 115 -0.44 -5.14 -23.94
C LEU A 115 0.47 -6.36 -24.04
N PHE A 116 0.40 -7.08 -25.16
CA PHE A 116 1.23 -8.25 -25.47
C PHE A 116 2.16 -7.94 -26.63
N LYS A 117 3.46 -8.19 -26.50
CA LYS A 117 4.38 -8.11 -27.64
C LYS A 117 4.20 -9.36 -28.50
N LEU A 118 3.94 -9.19 -29.80
CA LEU A 118 3.87 -10.28 -30.77
C LEU A 118 5.27 -10.54 -31.34
N THR A 119 5.78 -11.76 -31.19
CA THR A 119 7.09 -12.16 -31.71
C THR A 119 6.95 -13.35 -32.65
N HIS A 120 7.67 -13.32 -33.78
CA HIS A 120 7.62 -14.36 -34.83
C HIS A 120 8.62 -15.52 -34.57
N ASN A 121 9.25 -15.58 -33.40
CA ASN A 121 10.24 -16.63 -33.15
C ASN A 121 9.53 -17.97 -32.91
N GLU A 122 9.84 -19.00 -33.70
CA GLU A 122 9.55 -20.42 -33.39
C GLU A 122 10.28 -20.88 -32.10
N HIS A 123 11.30 -20.10 -31.70
CA HIS A 123 11.96 -20.13 -30.40
C HIS A 123 11.55 -18.96 -29.49
N ALA A 124 10.31 -18.45 -29.57
CA ALA A 124 9.84 -17.62 -28.47
C ALA A 124 9.98 -18.51 -27.24
N GLN A 125 10.94 -18.15 -26.37
CA GLN A 125 11.06 -18.77 -25.06
C GLN A 125 9.63 -18.81 -24.56
N LYS A 126 9.09 -20.01 -24.31
CA LYS A 126 7.95 -20.14 -23.43
C LYS A 126 8.36 -19.28 -22.24
N TYR A 127 7.73 -18.13 -22.06
CA TYR A 127 7.79 -17.45 -20.78
C TYR A 127 7.06 -18.43 -19.88
N GLU A 128 7.80 -19.41 -19.36
CA GLU A 128 7.37 -20.15 -18.20
C GLU A 128 7.19 -19.07 -17.16
N VAL A 129 5.93 -18.69 -16.96
CA VAL A 129 5.54 -17.98 -15.76
C VAL A 129 5.85 -19.01 -14.69
N HIS A 130 7.05 -18.93 -14.11
CA HIS A 130 7.37 -19.64 -12.88
C HIS A 130 6.48 -19.04 -11.80
N VAL A 131 5.22 -19.49 -11.78
CA VAL A 131 4.30 -19.22 -10.69
C VAL A 131 4.86 -20.02 -9.53
N LEU A 132 5.45 -19.30 -8.58
CA LEU A 132 5.88 -19.93 -7.34
C LEU A 132 4.63 -20.30 -6.53
N PRO A 133 4.61 -21.46 -5.86
CA PRO A 133 3.58 -21.75 -4.88
C PRO A 133 3.51 -20.57 -3.90
N THR A 134 2.32 -20.03 -3.75
CA THR A 134 2.09 -18.82 -2.96
C THR A 134 1.31 -19.21 -1.73
N TYR A 135 1.96 -19.09 -0.58
CA TYR A 135 1.35 -19.31 0.71
C TYR A 135 0.96 -17.96 1.31
N ILE A 136 -0.30 -17.81 1.67
CA ILE A 136 -0.88 -16.56 2.15
C ILE A 136 -1.56 -16.80 3.48
N ASP A 137 -1.26 -15.97 4.47
CA ASP A 137 -2.01 -15.95 5.72
C ASP A 137 -3.51 -15.75 5.42
N ASP A 138 -4.38 -16.54 6.03
CA ASP A 138 -5.82 -16.60 5.71
C ASP A 138 -6.54 -15.27 5.91
N GLU A 139 -5.98 -14.39 6.72
CA GLU A 139 -6.51 -13.05 6.89
C GLU A 139 -5.97 -12.06 5.84
N SER A 140 -4.88 -12.34 5.13
CA SER A 140 -4.28 -11.37 4.18
C SER A 140 -5.19 -11.01 2.99
N ALA A 141 -6.13 -11.87 2.62
CA ALA A 141 -7.10 -11.64 1.54
C ALA A 141 -8.40 -12.43 1.75
N SER A 142 -9.44 -12.11 0.99
CA SER A 142 -10.71 -12.83 1.00
C SER A 142 -10.56 -14.26 0.48
N GLN A 143 -11.41 -15.16 0.99
CA GLN A 143 -11.42 -16.57 0.55
C GLN A 143 -11.62 -16.70 -0.96
N ALA A 144 -12.54 -15.92 -1.54
CA ALA A 144 -12.80 -15.93 -2.99
C ALA A 144 -11.56 -15.55 -3.80
N PHE A 145 -10.77 -14.58 -3.33
CA PHE A 145 -9.53 -14.18 -3.98
C PHE A 145 -8.46 -15.27 -3.90
N VAL A 146 -8.28 -15.89 -2.73
CA VAL A 146 -7.32 -16.99 -2.50
C VAL A 146 -7.65 -18.18 -3.41
N GLU A 147 -8.92 -18.57 -3.49
CA GLU A 147 -9.40 -19.65 -4.35
C GLU A 147 -9.22 -19.34 -5.84
N ALA A 148 -9.58 -18.12 -6.27
CA ALA A 148 -9.48 -17.70 -7.67
C ALA A 148 -8.04 -17.72 -8.22
N HIS A 149 -7.04 -17.51 -7.35
CA HIS A 149 -5.62 -17.52 -7.73
C HIS A 149 -4.91 -18.82 -7.34
N ALA A 150 -5.63 -19.82 -6.82
CA ALA A 150 -5.09 -21.08 -6.33
C ALA A 150 -3.94 -20.89 -5.31
N TYR A 151 -4.05 -19.90 -4.44
CA TYR A 151 -3.10 -19.68 -3.35
C TYR A 151 -3.38 -20.62 -2.17
N HIS A 152 -2.33 -20.93 -1.40
CA HIS A 152 -2.40 -21.84 -0.27
C HIS A 152 -2.57 -21.06 1.04
N PRO A 153 -3.73 -21.14 1.73
CA PRO A 153 -3.91 -20.47 3.01
C PRO A 153 -2.99 -21.05 4.09
N ILE A 154 -2.43 -20.20 4.93
CA ILE A 154 -1.60 -20.57 6.08
C ILE A 154 -2.34 -20.20 7.36
N HIS A 155 -2.41 -21.14 8.30
CA HIS A 155 -2.96 -20.92 9.64
C HIS A 155 -1.90 -21.08 10.76
N SER A 156 -0.68 -21.49 10.40
CA SER A 156 0.43 -21.66 11.34
C SER A 156 1.78 -21.53 10.62
N LEU A 157 2.67 -20.74 11.21
CA LEU A 157 4.05 -20.61 10.74
C LEU A 157 4.79 -21.96 10.77
N SER A 158 4.54 -22.82 11.77
CA SER A 158 5.21 -24.13 11.84
C SER A 158 4.89 -25.01 10.63
N LYS A 159 3.61 -25.10 10.28
CA LYS A 159 3.15 -25.85 9.11
C LYS A 159 3.72 -25.27 7.81
N LEU A 160 3.80 -23.94 7.70
CA LEU A 160 4.43 -23.30 6.55
C LEU A 160 5.90 -23.75 6.42
N LEU A 161 6.67 -23.72 7.52
CA LEU A 161 8.07 -24.11 7.51
C LEU A 161 8.25 -25.59 7.10
N ASP A 162 7.38 -26.49 7.55
CA ASP A 162 7.39 -27.90 7.10
C ASP A 162 7.19 -28.03 5.59
N HIS A 163 6.32 -27.22 4.98
CA HIS A 163 6.11 -27.20 3.53
C HIS A 163 7.31 -26.61 2.77
N LEU A 164 7.89 -25.53 3.29
CA LEU A 164 9.07 -24.88 2.69
C LEU A 164 10.31 -25.77 2.78
N ASP A 165 10.43 -26.60 3.81
CA ASP A 165 11.52 -27.57 3.94
C ASP A 165 11.48 -28.64 2.84
N ALA A 166 10.27 -29.04 2.42
CA ALA A 166 10.09 -29.93 1.28
C ALA A 166 10.28 -29.21 -0.07
N THR A 167 9.81 -27.96 -0.18
CA THR A 167 9.80 -27.21 -1.46
C THR A 167 10.20 -25.74 -1.25
N PRO A 168 11.51 -25.39 -1.25
CA PRO A 168 11.99 -24.10 -0.77
C PRO A 168 11.82 -22.93 -1.76
N LYS A 169 11.03 -23.09 -2.82
CA LYS A 169 10.78 -22.04 -3.82
C LYS A 169 9.33 -21.60 -3.75
N ALA A 170 9.07 -20.46 -3.09
CA ALA A 170 7.71 -20.02 -2.80
C ALA A 170 7.61 -18.50 -2.61
N VAL A 171 6.38 -17.98 -2.68
CA VAL A 171 6.04 -16.68 -2.09
C VAL A 171 5.29 -16.91 -0.79
N VAL A 172 5.66 -16.18 0.25
CA VAL A 172 4.98 -16.16 1.55
C VAL A 172 4.45 -14.75 1.79
N VAL A 173 3.16 -14.64 2.05
CA VAL A 173 2.50 -13.40 2.48
C VAL A 173 2.12 -13.54 3.94
N LEU A 174 2.80 -12.80 4.81
CA LEU A 174 2.52 -12.73 6.24
C LEU A 174 1.59 -11.56 6.54
N THR A 175 0.69 -11.71 7.52
CA THR A 175 -0.18 -10.62 7.97
C THR A 175 0.44 -9.89 9.16
N CYS A 176 0.38 -8.55 9.17
CA CYS A 176 0.67 -7.71 10.34
C CYS A 176 -0.61 -7.02 10.82
N HIS A 177 -1.12 -7.43 11.98
CA HIS A 177 -2.43 -6.99 12.49
C HIS A 177 -2.38 -5.65 13.21
N SER A 178 -1.26 -5.35 13.86
CA SER A 178 -1.11 -4.18 14.70
C SER A 178 0.36 -3.86 14.97
N PHE A 179 0.60 -2.73 15.65
CA PHE A 179 1.94 -2.30 16.03
C PHE A 179 2.68 -3.33 16.92
N SER A 180 1.95 -4.08 17.77
CA SER A 180 2.57 -5.09 18.64
C SER A 180 3.04 -6.33 17.87
N ASP A 181 2.57 -6.54 16.65
CA ASP A 181 2.91 -7.72 15.83
C ASP A 181 4.12 -7.48 14.94
N ILE A 182 4.59 -6.23 14.86
CA ILE A 182 5.75 -5.87 14.03
C ILE A 182 6.97 -6.69 14.44
N PRO A 183 7.36 -6.82 15.74
CA PRO A 183 8.51 -7.62 16.11
C PRO A 183 8.39 -9.11 15.73
N SER A 184 7.25 -9.75 16.00
CA SER A 184 7.06 -11.16 15.67
C SER A 184 7.04 -11.41 14.16
N THR A 185 6.38 -10.55 13.39
CA THR A 185 6.34 -10.61 11.92
C THR A 185 7.75 -10.40 11.32
N SER A 186 8.52 -9.47 11.89
CA SER A 186 9.90 -9.19 11.47
C SER A 186 10.84 -10.36 11.74
N SER A 187 10.71 -10.99 12.92
CA SER A 187 11.47 -12.19 13.28
C SER A 187 11.14 -13.34 12.33
N ALA A 188 9.84 -13.60 12.08
CA ALA A 188 9.42 -14.65 11.17
C ALA A 188 9.96 -14.43 9.74
N ALA A 189 9.88 -13.20 9.24
CA ALA A 189 10.43 -12.85 7.92
C ALA A 189 11.94 -13.08 7.87
N LEU A 190 12.68 -12.64 8.89
CA LEU A 190 14.12 -12.84 8.99
C LEU A 190 14.50 -14.32 9.04
N ASP A 191 13.79 -15.13 9.82
CA ASP A 191 14.05 -16.57 9.97
C ASP A 191 13.82 -17.30 8.65
N ILE A 192 12.70 -17.01 7.96
CA ILE A 192 12.42 -17.53 6.62
C ILE A 192 13.56 -17.14 5.65
N LYS A 193 13.95 -15.86 5.64
CA LYS A 193 14.98 -15.36 4.72
C LYS A 193 16.39 -15.88 5.04
N LYS A 194 16.71 -16.15 6.30
CA LYS A 194 17.96 -16.81 6.71
C LYS A 194 17.98 -18.28 6.32
N ARG A 195 16.85 -18.98 6.47
CA ARG A 195 16.76 -20.41 6.21
C ARG A 195 16.74 -20.75 4.72
N TYR A 196 15.97 -20.00 3.93
CA TYR A 196 15.72 -20.33 2.52
C TYR A 196 16.35 -19.33 1.53
N GLY A 197 17.01 -18.27 2.04
CA GLY A 197 17.74 -17.33 1.21
C GLY A 197 16.86 -16.67 0.14
N LYS A 198 17.32 -16.69 -1.12
CA LYS A 198 16.65 -16.03 -2.25
C LYS A 198 15.50 -16.82 -2.84
N ASP A 199 15.39 -18.11 -2.52
CA ASP A 199 14.40 -19.03 -3.10
C ASP A 199 12.98 -18.78 -2.54
N VAL A 200 12.88 -18.34 -1.28
CA VAL A 200 11.62 -17.87 -0.69
C VAL A 200 11.52 -16.35 -0.74
N LYS A 201 10.37 -15.89 -1.23
CA LYS A 201 9.96 -14.49 -1.31
C LYS A 201 9.06 -14.18 -0.13
N VAL A 202 9.27 -13.05 0.55
CA VAL A 202 8.49 -12.68 1.74
C VAL A 202 7.86 -11.31 1.53
N LEU A 203 6.54 -11.26 1.64
CA LEU A 203 5.72 -10.06 1.59
C LEU A 203 4.97 -9.93 2.92
N ILE A 204 4.64 -8.70 3.31
CA ILE A 204 3.84 -8.43 4.50
C ILE A 204 2.59 -7.65 4.09
N LYS A 205 1.42 -8.17 4.43
CA LYS A 205 0.14 -7.45 4.31
C LYS A 205 -0.20 -6.82 5.66
N GLU A 206 -0.29 -5.50 5.66
CA GLU A 206 -0.79 -4.74 6.80
C GLU A 206 -2.32 -4.83 6.85
N LYS A 207 -2.90 -5.05 8.04
CA LYS A 207 -4.36 -5.05 8.26
C LYS A 207 -4.91 -3.68 8.61
N VAL A 208 -4.20 -2.97 9.46
CA VAL A 208 -4.52 -1.61 9.91
C VAL A 208 -3.26 -0.77 9.80
N PRO A 209 -3.33 0.53 9.47
CA PRO A 209 -2.14 1.38 9.38
C PRO A 209 -1.36 1.40 10.71
N CYS A 210 -0.27 0.64 10.78
CA CYS A 210 0.54 0.41 11.96
C CYS A 210 2.05 0.38 11.68
N ILE A 211 2.47 0.02 10.46
CA ILE A 211 3.87 -0.04 10.03
C ILE A 211 4.33 1.35 9.65
N ARG A 212 5.37 1.85 10.34
CA ARG A 212 5.90 3.19 10.13
C ARG A 212 7.19 3.14 9.33
N TYR A 213 7.76 4.32 9.08
CA TYR A 213 9.00 4.43 8.32
C TYR A 213 10.14 3.53 8.83
N ASN A 214 10.48 3.60 10.12
CA ASN A 214 11.57 2.77 10.65
C ASN A 214 11.22 1.29 10.67
N ASP A 215 9.96 0.95 10.98
CA ASP A 215 9.48 -0.44 10.98
C ASP A 215 9.56 -1.02 9.55
N PHE A 216 9.17 -0.24 8.54
CA PHE A 216 9.31 -0.59 7.13
C PHE A 216 10.75 -0.89 6.76
N HIS A 217 11.71 -0.04 7.17
CA HIS A 217 13.13 -0.28 6.90
C HIS A 217 13.68 -1.48 7.65
N MET A 218 13.21 -1.72 8.88
CA MET A 218 13.54 -2.94 9.62
C MET A 218 13.05 -4.18 8.87
N LEU A 219 11.80 -4.17 8.38
CA LEU A 219 11.23 -5.26 7.59
C LEU A 219 12.01 -5.50 6.30
N VAL A 220 12.38 -4.44 5.58
CA VAL A 220 13.25 -4.55 4.40
C VAL A 220 14.61 -5.13 4.78
N ALA A 221 15.20 -4.72 5.91
CA ALA A 221 16.46 -5.27 6.41
C ALA A 221 16.32 -6.74 6.88
N CYS A 222 15.13 -7.16 7.32
CA CYS A 222 14.77 -8.56 7.54
C CYS A 222 14.62 -9.37 6.23
N GLY A 223 14.71 -8.72 5.06
CA GLY A 223 14.62 -9.36 3.75
C GLY A 223 13.21 -9.43 3.18
N VAL A 224 12.26 -8.66 3.72
CA VAL A 224 10.91 -8.49 3.16
C VAL A 224 10.99 -7.71 1.85
N GLN A 225 10.35 -8.23 0.81
CA GLN A 225 10.35 -7.63 -0.53
C GLN A 225 9.34 -6.51 -0.71
N CYS A 226 8.18 -6.65 -0.08
CA CYS A 226 7.13 -5.66 -0.17
C CYS A 226 6.30 -5.65 1.10
N VAL A 227 5.95 -4.43 1.53
CA VAL A 227 4.92 -4.19 2.55
C VAL A 227 3.71 -3.61 1.83
N ILE A 228 2.56 -4.28 1.96
CA ILE A 228 1.30 -3.89 1.34
C ILE A 228 0.46 -3.18 2.41
N GLU A 229 0.25 -1.87 2.23
CA GLU A 229 -0.51 -1.02 3.17
C GLU A 229 -1.94 -1.54 3.36
N ALA A 230 -2.53 -1.23 4.52
CA ALA A 230 -3.89 -1.62 4.88
C ALA A 230 -4.95 -1.24 3.83
N THR A 231 -4.80 -0.06 3.21
CA THR A 231 -5.77 0.53 2.28
C THR A 231 -5.69 -0.03 0.85
N ARG A 232 -4.69 -0.86 0.52
CA ARG A 232 -4.50 -1.40 -0.82
C ARG A 232 -5.42 -2.57 -1.11
N THR A 233 -5.87 -2.66 -2.36
CA THR A 233 -6.79 -3.70 -2.84
C THR A 233 -6.09 -5.05 -3.02
N GLU A 234 -6.87 -6.13 -3.11
CA GLU A 234 -6.37 -7.47 -3.38
C GLU A 234 -5.73 -7.59 -4.77
N SER A 235 -6.20 -6.82 -5.76
CA SER A 235 -5.56 -6.75 -7.08
C SER A 235 -4.13 -6.21 -6.97
N TYR A 236 -3.91 -5.19 -6.14
CA TYR A 236 -2.57 -4.68 -5.87
C TYR A 236 -1.70 -5.73 -5.16
N LEU A 237 -2.26 -6.48 -4.20
CA LEU A 237 -1.56 -7.61 -3.57
C LEU A 237 -1.13 -8.66 -4.61
N ASN A 238 -2.00 -9.06 -5.53
CA ASN A 238 -1.67 -9.97 -6.62
C ASN A 238 -0.52 -9.42 -7.49
N ASP A 239 -0.59 -8.15 -7.87
CA ASP A 239 0.47 -7.52 -8.68
C ASP A 239 1.84 -7.57 -7.96
N GLN A 240 1.87 -7.36 -6.64
CA GLN A 240 3.10 -7.47 -5.84
C GLN A 240 3.59 -8.91 -5.71
N ILE A 241 2.69 -9.89 -5.58
CA ILE A 241 3.04 -11.32 -5.58
C ILE A 241 3.68 -11.71 -6.92
N VAL A 242 3.09 -11.29 -8.04
CA VAL A 242 3.62 -11.54 -9.39
C VAL A 242 4.96 -10.86 -9.61
N LEU A 243 5.15 -9.65 -9.07
CA LEU A 243 6.43 -8.96 -9.11
C LEU A 243 7.49 -9.70 -8.27
N ALA A 244 7.10 -10.25 -7.12
CA ALA A 244 8.00 -11.00 -6.25
C ALA A 244 8.55 -12.28 -6.92
N TYR A 245 7.78 -12.92 -7.81
CA TYR A 245 8.28 -14.04 -8.62
C TYR A 245 9.51 -13.68 -9.46
N LYS A 246 9.63 -12.41 -9.85
CA LYS A 246 10.67 -11.91 -10.77
C LYS A 246 11.84 -11.22 -10.07
N THR A 247 11.78 -11.07 -8.75
CA THR A 247 12.79 -10.34 -7.99
C THR A 247 13.49 -11.23 -6.97
N GLU A 248 14.76 -10.93 -6.70
CA GLU A 248 15.54 -11.63 -5.68
C GLU A 248 16.04 -10.63 -4.64
N ILE A 249 15.85 -10.94 -3.36
CA ILE A 249 16.49 -10.25 -2.25
C ILE A 249 17.44 -11.24 -1.57
N GLN A 250 18.68 -10.80 -1.36
CA GLN A 250 19.72 -11.57 -0.69
C GLN A 250 19.34 -11.87 0.77
N SER A 251 19.91 -12.94 1.33
CA SER A 251 19.68 -13.26 2.73
C SER A 251 20.31 -12.19 3.64
N PRO A 252 19.59 -11.67 4.65
CA PRO A 252 20.17 -10.74 5.61
C PRO A 252 21.25 -11.39 6.48
N THR A 253 22.30 -10.63 6.80
CA THR A 253 23.40 -11.09 7.67
C THR A 253 23.23 -10.70 9.13
N HIS A 254 22.38 -9.71 9.43
CA HIS A 254 22.18 -9.17 10.78
C HIS A 254 21.38 -10.14 11.67
N THR A 255 21.61 -10.09 12.99
CA THR A 255 20.71 -10.75 13.96
C THR A 255 19.46 -9.91 14.18
N PHE A 256 18.40 -10.52 14.70
CA PHE A 256 17.16 -9.78 14.94
C PHE A 256 17.36 -8.68 15.98
N GLU A 257 18.15 -8.96 17.02
CA GLU A 257 18.50 -8.00 18.08
C GLU A 257 19.27 -6.80 17.53
N ALA A 258 20.19 -7.02 16.58
CA ALA A 258 20.92 -5.95 15.92
C ALA A 258 19.99 -5.04 15.10
N LEU A 259 19.02 -5.63 14.40
CA LEU A 259 18.01 -4.88 13.64
C LEU A 259 17.07 -4.09 14.56
N LEU A 260 16.59 -4.69 15.65
CA LEU A 260 15.79 -3.99 16.65
C LEU A 260 16.53 -2.79 17.22
N ALA A 261 17.81 -2.96 17.60
CA ALA A 261 18.64 -1.87 18.12
C ALA A 261 18.87 -0.74 17.10
N GLN A 262 18.85 -1.05 15.80
CA GLN A 262 19.10 -0.08 14.73
C GLN A 262 17.85 0.72 14.33
N TYR A 263 16.66 0.11 14.41
CA TYR A 263 15.44 0.69 13.83
C TYR A 263 14.32 0.97 14.85
N GLN A 264 14.25 0.25 15.98
CA GLN A 264 13.24 0.51 16.99
C GLN A 264 13.70 1.52 18.03
N SER A 265 12.81 2.48 18.35
CA SER A 265 13.10 3.44 19.41
C SER A 265 13.18 2.74 20.77
N PRO A 266 14.15 3.10 21.62
CA PRO A 266 14.23 2.60 22.99
C PRO A 266 13.13 3.17 23.89
N LEU A 267 12.35 4.15 23.42
CA LEU A 267 11.27 4.77 24.21
C LEU A 267 9.96 4.01 24.01
N HIS A 268 9.53 3.29 25.06
CA HIS A 268 8.28 2.50 25.07
C HIS A 268 7.14 3.15 25.87
N LEU A 269 7.29 4.43 26.24
CA LEU A 269 6.26 5.20 26.92
C LEU A 269 5.38 5.95 25.91
N CYS A 270 4.18 6.36 26.33
CA CYS A 270 3.37 7.32 25.60
C CYS A 270 2.62 8.27 26.53
N GLY A 271 2.18 9.41 25.99
CA GLY A 271 1.29 10.32 26.68
C GLY A 271 2.01 11.37 27.52
N GLU A 272 1.27 11.98 28.45
CA GLU A 272 1.79 13.04 29.31
C GLU A 272 2.66 12.48 30.44
N LEU A 273 3.89 12.99 30.55
CA LEU A 273 4.81 12.71 31.64
C LEU A 273 5.03 13.97 32.48
N ASN A 274 5.37 13.77 33.75
CA ASN A 274 5.86 14.89 34.55
C ASN A 274 7.21 15.38 33.98
N PRO A 275 7.59 16.63 34.27
CA PRO A 275 8.73 17.25 33.61
C PRO A 275 10.07 16.51 33.83
N GLU A 276 10.33 16.01 35.05
CA GLU A 276 11.58 15.28 35.36
C GLU A 276 11.66 13.93 34.62
N ASP A 277 10.56 13.17 34.63
CA ASP A 277 10.50 11.89 33.89
C ASP A 277 10.61 12.12 32.39
N PHE A 278 9.97 13.16 31.84
CA PHE A 278 10.13 13.53 30.44
C PHE A 278 11.59 13.81 30.11
N LYS A 279 12.25 14.68 30.90
CA LYS A 279 13.67 15.00 30.70
C LYS A 279 14.54 13.75 30.70
N LYS A 280 14.38 12.89 31.72
CA LYS A 280 15.16 11.65 31.85
C LYS A 280 15.00 10.77 30.60
N ASN A 281 13.76 10.49 30.20
CA ASN A 281 13.46 9.62 29.07
C ASN A 281 13.96 10.18 27.73
N VAL A 282 13.81 11.49 27.49
CA VAL A 282 14.31 12.12 26.25
C VAL A 282 15.84 12.08 26.22
N VAL A 283 16.52 12.38 27.33
CA VAL A 283 17.99 12.33 27.40
C VAL A 283 18.51 10.92 27.14
N GLU A 284 17.89 9.91 27.74
CA GLU A 284 18.26 8.51 27.54
C GLU A 284 18.02 8.09 26.08
N CYS A 285 16.84 8.40 25.53
CA CYS A 285 16.52 8.10 24.14
C CYS A 285 17.52 8.74 23.17
N VAL A 286 17.78 10.05 23.28
CA VAL A 286 18.72 10.79 22.43
C VAL A 286 20.13 10.20 22.47
N LYS A 287 20.60 9.75 23.64
CA LYS A 287 21.91 9.08 23.78
C LYS A 287 21.95 7.73 23.07
N HIS A 288 20.88 6.94 23.18
CA HIS A 288 20.79 5.63 22.55
C HIS A 288 20.72 5.73 21.02
N VAL A 289 19.89 6.64 20.50
CA VAL A 289 19.67 6.77 19.05
C VAL A 289 20.81 7.48 18.32
N GLN A 290 21.79 8.06 19.03
CA GLN A 290 22.96 8.74 18.45
C GLN A 290 23.76 7.86 17.48
N TYR A 291 23.71 6.54 17.66
CA TYR A 291 24.41 5.55 16.82
C TYR A 291 23.46 4.74 15.93
N SER A 292 22.20 5.14 15.84
CA SER A 292 21.15 4.46 15.07
C SER A 292 20.77 5.28 13.82
N GLN A 293 19.92 4.71 12.95
CA GLN A 293 19.32 5.44 11.83
C GLN A 293 18.00 6.13 12.21
N ILE A 294 17.64 6.13 13.49
CA ILE A 294 16.35 6.62 13.97
C ILE A 294 16.36 8.14 14.00
N GLU A 295 15.52 8.74 13.16
CA GLU A 295 15.20 10.16 13.23
C GLU A 295 14.18 10.43 14.35
N PHE A 296 14.37 11.53 15.08
CA PHE A 296 13.51 11.97 16.18
C PHE A 296 13.33 13.49 16.13
N ALA A 297 12.28 13.98 16.80
CA ALA A 297 12.03 15.42 16.90
C ALA A 297 11.51 15.80 18.29
N LEU A 298 12.07 16.86 18.86
CA LEU A 298 11.48 17.57 19.98
C LEU A 298 10.82 18.85 19.46
N VAL A 299 9.53 19.00 19.73
CA VAL A 299 8.76 20.20 19.40
C VAL A 299 8.45 20.98 20.66
N GLU A 300 8.86 22.24 20.70
CA GLU A 300 8.51 23.22 21.72
C GLU A 300 7.39 24.11 21.20
N LEU A 301 6.29 24.17 21.94
CA LEU A 301 5.08 24.91 21.60
C LEU A 301 4.78 25.94 22.69
N THR A 302 4.60 27.20 22.29
CA THR A 302 4.21 28.29 23.19
C THR A 302 2.76 28.68 22.92
N PRO A 303 1.84 28.52 23.88
CA PRO A 303 0.43 28.92 23.71
C PRO A 303 0.25 30.42 23.51
N TYR A 304 -0.88 30.83 22.90
CA TYR A 304 -1.32 32.22 23.00
C TYR A 304 -1.59 32.62 24.46
N SER A 305 -1.28 33.86 24.82
CA SER A 305 -1.50 34.38 26.20
C SER A 305 -2.97 34.37 26.64
N SER A 306 -3.91 34.31 25.69
CA SER A 306 -5.35 34.18 25.93
C SER A 306 -5.79 32.76 26.27
N LEU A 307 -4.94 31.75 26.08
CA LEU A 307 -5.24 30.34 26.32
C LEU A 307 -4.40 29.82 27.48
N SER A 308 -5.02 29.06 28.38
CA SER A 308 -4.28 28.34 29.41
C SER A 308 -3.58 27.11 28.82
N ILE A 309 -2.44 26.72 29.41
CA ILE A 309 -1.73 25.48 29.03
C ILE A 309 -2.65 24.27 29.20
N MET A 310 -3.51 24.29 30.22
CA MET A 310 -4.46 23.20 30.49
C MET A 310 -5.49 23.06 29.37
N GLU A 311 -5.99 24.15 28.80
CA GLU A 311 -6.89 24.11 27.63
C GLU A 311 -6.19 23.54 26.41
N CYS A 312 -4.94 23.96 26.15
CA CYS A 312 -4.14 23.42 25.06
C CYS A 312 -3.91 21.91 25.25
N MET A 313 -3.58 21.46 26.46
CA MET A 313 -3.37 20.04 26.75
C MET A 313 -4.64 19.19 26.64
N LYS A 314 -5.82 19.73 26.93
CA LYS A 314 -7.10 19.01 26.71
C LYS A 314 -7.30 18.63 25.24
N SER A 315 -6.76 19.44 24.32
CA SER A 315 -6.83 19.17 22.88
C SER A 315 -5.71 18.23 22.39
N CYS A 316 -4.69 17.97 23.23
CA CYS A 316 -3.51 17.15 22.92
C CYS A 316 -3.74 15.67 23.29
N GLN A 317 -3.65 14.78 22.31
CA GLN A 317 -3.84 13.34 22.44
C GLN A 317 -2.65 12.57 21.88
N VAL A 318 -1.65 12.37 22.73
CA VAL A 318 -0.49 11.54 22.39
C VAL A 318 -0.78 10.09 22.75
N LYS A 319 -1.27 9.32 21.77
CA LYS A 319 -1.67 7.91 21.94
C LYS A 319 -0.59 6.90 21.53
N ARG A 320 0.46 7.38 20.87
CA ARG A 320 1.43 6.54 20.17
C ARG A 320 2.59 6.19 21.08
N THR A 321 2.90 4.90 21.23
CA THR A 321 4.14 4.45 21.89
C THR A 321 5.36 5.07 21.21
N GLY A 322 6.23 5.66 22.02
CA GLY A 322 7.39 6.43 21.60
C GLY A 322 7.17 7.94 21.59
N ASP A 323 5.93 8.41 21.67
CA ASP A 323 5.64 9.84 21.73
C ASP A 323 5.24 10.23 23.14
N ILE A 324 5.95 11.19 23.72
CA ILE A 324 5.71 11.69 25.07
C ILE A 324 5.55 13.21 25.04
N VAL A 325 4.78 13.74 25.98
CA VAL A 325 4.54 15.18 26.12
C VAL A 325 4.74 15.61 27.56
N CYS A 326 5.25 16.82 27.80
CA CYS A 326 5.23 17.44 29.12
C CYS A 326 4.91 18.93 29.03
N ARG A 327 4.49 19.50 30.17
CA ARG A 327 4.31 20.94 30.37
C ARG A 327 5.44 21.47 31.22
N VAL A 328 6.10 22.55 30.80
CA VAL A 328 7.17 23.18 31.58
C VAL A 328 7.24 24.68 31.26
N ASP A 329 7.35 25.53 32.29
CA ASP A 329 7.54 26.97 32.14
C ASP A 329 6.61 27.65 31.11
N GLY A 330 5.29 27.43 31.20
CA GLY A 330 4.36 28.06 30.25
C GLY A 330 4.24 27.37 28.89
N ARG A 331 5.02 26.31 28.63
CA ARG A 331 5.19 25.69 27.31
C ARG A 331 4.77 24.22 27.32
N ILE A 332 4.50 23.70 26.12
CA ILE A 332 4.28 22.28 25.87
C ILE A 332 5.47 21.75 25.06
N LEU A 333 6.10 20.68 25.55
CA LEU A 333 7.15 19.96 24.84
C LEU A 333 6.63 18.59 24.41
N ILE A 334 6.74 18.28 23.13
CA ILE A 334 6.39 16.96 22.60
C ILE A 334 7.65 16.34 22.00
N PHE A 335 8.02 15.16 22.49
CA PHE A 335 9.11 14.38 21.93
C PHE A 335 8.53 13.22 21.13
N PHE A 336 8.84 13.19 19.84
CA PHE A 336 8.53 12.09 18.94
C PHE A 336 9.79 11.25 18.74
N SER A 337 9.80 10.04 19.28
CA SER A 337 11.01 9.20 19.26
C SER A 337 11.31 8.54 17.91
N THR A 338 10.34 8.58 16.98
CA THR A 338 10.46 8.14 15.59
C THR A 338 9.67 9.10 14.71
N LEU A 339 10.33 10.17 14.22
CA LEU A 339 9.68 11.18 13.38
C LEU A 339 10.69 11.95 12.54
N ARG A 340 10.38 12.12 11.26
CA ARG A 340 11.21 12.84 10.31
C ARG A 340 10.81 14.30 10.30
N ILE A 341 11.76 15.19 10.02
CA ILE A 341 11.51 16.64 10.09
C ILE A 341 10.33 17.10 9.22
N TYR A 342 10.16 16.48 8.04
CA TYR A 342 9.10 16.81 7.08
C TYR A 342 7.71 16.31 7.52
N GLU A 343 7.64 15.41 8.50
CA GLU A 343 6.40 14.83 9.00
C GLU A 343 5.88 15.54 10.26
N VAL A 344 6.64 16.51 10.80
CA VAL A 344 6.31 17.19 12.06
C VAL A 344 4.95 17.87 12.02
N GLU A 345 4.62 18.54 10.92
CA GLU A 345 3.33 19.21 10.78
C GLU A 345 2.15 18.22 10.78
N GLN A 346 2.27 17.13 10.03
CA GLN A 346 1.25 16.08 10.01
C GLN A 346 1.12 15.38 11.37
N ALA A 347 2.24 15.10 12.04
CA ALA A 347 2.22 14.47 13.36
C ALA A 347 1.54 15.37 14.40
N LEU A 348 1.82 16.67 14.37
CA LEU A 348 1.17 17.64 15.22
C LEU A 348 -0.34 17.73 14.98
N ASN A 349 -0.78 17.74 13.71
CA ASN A 349 -2.21 17.71 13.37
C ASN A 349 -2.92 16.41 13.81
N ASN A 350 -2.18 15.31 13.92
CA ASN A 350 -2.73 14.05 14.44
C ASN A 350 -2.80 14.02 15.97
N VAL A 351 -1.88 14.73 16.65
CA VAL A 351 -1.85 14.82 18.12
C VAL A 351 -2.89 15.81 18.64
N PHE A 352 -3.11 16.93 17.94
CA PHE A 352 -4.06 17.95 18.39
C PHE A 352 -5.40 17.85 17.67
N SER A 353 -6.48 17.93 18.45
CA SER A 353 -7.86 17.97 17.93
C SER A 353 -8.28 19.34 17.37
N VAL A 354 -7.44 20.36 17.55
CA VAL A 354 -7.62 21.72 17.06
C VAL A 354 -6.36 22.09 16.27
N ALA A 355 -6.49 22.93 15.23
CA ALA A 355 -5.35 23.35 14.42
C ALA A 355 -4.26 24.01 15.29
N ILE A 356 -3.00 23.64 15.05
CA ILE A 356 -1.84 24.11 15.83
C ILE A 356 -1.78 25.64 15.88
N ASP A 357 -2.05 26.29 14.75
CA ASP A 357 -1.96 27.74 14.59
C ASP A 357 -3.06 28.51 15.36
N GLU A 358 -4.12 27.83 15.79
CA GLU A 358 -5.15 28.43 16.66
C GLU A 358 -4.76 28.39 18.14
N LEU A 359 -3.89 27.45 18.51
CA LEU A 359 -3.50 27.20 19.90
C LEU A 359 -2.18 27.88 20.28
N PHE A 360 -1.23 27.93 19.35
CA PHE A 360 0.16 28.27 19.63
C PHE A 360 0.64 29.47 18.83
N ILE A 361 1.26 30.43 19.53
CA ILE A 361 1.87 31.61 18.90
C ILE A 361 3.25 31.30 18.31
N SER A 362 3.93 30.28 18.83
CA SER A 362 5.24 29.88 18.32
C SER A 362 5.45 28.38 18.42
N LYS A 363 6.11 27.84 17.40
CA LYS A 363 6.56 26.46 17.29
C LYS A 363 8.06 26.45 17.01
N LYS A 364 8.83 25.70 17.79
CA LYS A 364 10.25 25.46 17.55
C LYS A 364 10.50 23.96 17.48
N VAL A 365 11.14 23.51 16.41
CA VAL A 365 11.45 22.10 16.16
C VAL A 365 12.95 21.88 16.32
N LEU A 366 13.31 20.88 17.10
CA LEU A 366 14.69 20.48 17.36
C LEU A 366 14.87 19.01 16.96
N VAL A 367 15.75 18.76 15.99
CA VAL A 367 16.07 17.40 15.49
C VAL A 367 17.50 16.98 15.82
N GLU A 368 18.37 17.94 16.16
CA GLU A 368 19.73 17.65 16.61
C GLU A 368 19.75 17.33 18.10
N GLY A 369 20.24 16.14 18.45
CA GLY A 369 20.35 15.69 19.84
C GLY A 369 21.10 16.67 20.75
N SER A 370 22.17 17.30 20.25
CA SER A 370 22.93 18.30 21.00
C SER A 370 22.10 19.53 21.39
N ASN A 371 21.21 19.99 20.51
CA ASN A 371 20.33 21.13 20.78
C ASN A 371 19.17 20.76 21.71
N ILE A 372 18.66 19.53 21.60
CA ILE A 372 17.68 18.98 22.55
C ILE A 372 18.27 18.94 23.96
N LEU A 373 19.46 18.35 24.11
CA LEU A 373 20.13 18.24 25.41
C LEU A 373 20.43 19.62 26.02
N LYS A 374 20.84 20.60 25.21
CA LYS A 374 21.02 22.00 25.65
C LYS A 374 19.71 22.61 26.16
N LEU A 375 18.61 22.47 25.39
CA LEU A 375 17.30 22.96 25.80
C LEU A 375 16.88 22.34 27.14
N LEU A 376 16.92 21.01 27.26
CA LEU A 376 16.54 20.28 28.48
C LEU A 376 17.43 20.59 29.69
N THR A 377 18.66 21.07 29.48
CA THR A 377 19.52 21.51 30.59
C THR A 377 19.16 22.92 31.05
N SER A 378 18.71 23.79 30.12
CA SER A 378 18.34 25.17 30.40
C SER A 378 16.97 25.35 31.08
N LEU A 379 16.08 24.37 30.92
CA LEU A 379 14.74 24.40 31.49
C LEU A 379 14.78 24.14 33.00
N ASN A 380 14.00 24.91 33.77
CA ASN A 380 13.88 24.70 35.20
C ASN A 380 12.70 23.75 35.47
N PHE A 381 13.02 22.48 35.71
CA PHE A 381 12.01 21.45 35.95
C PHE A 381 11.41 21.50 37.36
N GLN A 382 11.88 22.40 38.23
CA GLN A 382 11.30 22.64 39.55
C GLN A 382 10.05 23.51 39.49
N PHE A 383 8.89 22.94 39.18
CA PHE A 383 7.58 23.38 39.73
C PHE A 383 6.48 22.37 39.36
N SER A 384 5.87 21.71 40.34
CA SER A 384 4.51 21.18 40.22
C SER A 384 3.88 21.06 41.61
N LEU A 385 2.95 21.99 41.89
CA LEU A 385 1.81 21.86 42.81
C LEU A 385 1.10 23.22 42.80
N GLU A 386 0.29 23.50 41.77
CA GLU A 386 -0.73 24.53 41.92
C GLU A 386 -1.77 23.99 42.90
N LYS A 387 -1.72 24.53 44.13
CA LYS A 387 -2.77 24.37 45.13
C LYS A 387 -4.10 24.73 44.49
N SER A 388 -5.06 23.82 44.61
CA SER A 388 -6.48 24.14 44.53
C SER A 388 -6.78 25.33 45.44
N VAL A 389 -6.94 26.51 44.86
CA VAL A 389 -7.50 27.66 45.57
C VAL A 389 -8.97 27.31 45.83
N SER A 390 -9.25 26.91 47.07
CA SER A 390 -10.59 26.92 47.62
C SER A 390 -11.12 28.35 47.57
N ILE A 391 -12.07 28.60 46.67
CA ILE A 391 -12.80 29.86 46.62
C ILE A 391 -13.65 29.94 47.90
N SER A 392 -13.19 30.75 48.86
CA SER A 392 -14.04 31.28 49.91
C SER A 392 -15.04 32.24 49.27
N LYS A 393 -16.32 32.00 49.52
CA LYS A 393 -17.40 32.94 49.21
C LYS A 393 -17.16 34.26 49.97
N ASP A 394 -17.65 35.32 49.36
CA ASP A 394 -17.79 36.69 49.88
C ASP A 394 -16.62 37.64 49.62
N GLU A 395 -16.67 38.29 48.45
CA GLU A 395 -16.63 39.76 48.36
C GLU A 395 -17.12 40.22 46.98
N LYS A 396 -18.24 40.97 46.98
CA LYS A 396 -18.81 41.59 45.78
C LYS A 396 -17.93 42.78 45.36
N VAL A 397 -17.02 42.56 44.41
CA VAL A 397 -16.44 43.65 43.62
C VAL A 397 -17.19 43.73 42.29
N ALA A 398 -17.82 44.88 42.03
CA ALA A 398 -18.58 45.12 40.82
C ALA A 398 -17.66 45.09 39.58
N LEU A 399 -17.85 44.09 38.71
CA LEU A 399 -17.23 44.03 37.39
C LEU A 399 -17.79 45.16 36.48
N PRO A 400 -16.95 45.87 35.73
CA PRO A 400 -17.42 46.83 34.74
C PRO A 400 -18.22 46.11 33.64
N LYS A 401 -19.34 46.71 33.21
CA LYS A 401 -20.22 46.15 32.17
C LYS A 401 -19.43 45.83 30.89
N PRO A 402 -19.62 44.65 30.27
CA PRO A 402 -18.93 44.30 29.04
C PRO A 402 -19.32 45.26 27.90
N LEU A 403 -18.32 45.78 27.19
CA LEU A 403 -18.50 46.49 25.93
C LEU A 403 -19.05 45.52 24.89
N ARG A 404 -20.26 45.77 24.39
CA ARG A 404 -20.91 44.99 23.33
C ARG A 404 -20.03 45.00 22.06
N LYS A 405 -19.41 43.86 21.72
CA LYS A 405 -18.83 43.60 20.39
C LYS A 405 -19.90 42.99 19.47
N TYR A 406 -20.78 43.82 18.92
CA TYR A 406 -21.46 43.48 17.67
C TYR A 406 -20.92 44.40 16.58
N ALA A 407 -20.24 43.84 15.59
CA ALA A 407 -19.77 44.57 14.42
C ALA A 407 -20.98 45.05 13.60
N LYS A 408 -20.97 46.32 13.16
CA LYS A 408 -21.97 46.86 12.24
C LYS A 408 -21.82 46.21 10.86
N ARG A 409 -22.97 45.91 10.23
CA ARG A 409 -23.08 45.39 8.86
C ARG A 409 -22.45 46.37 7.86
N ILE A 410 -21.54 45.88 7.02
CA ILE A 410 -20.91 46.64 5.95
C ILE A 410 -21.85 46.63 4.74
N GLU A 411 -22.24 47.81 4.25
CA GLU A 411 -22.92 47.99 2.97
C GLU A 411 -21.86 48.20 1.88
N TRP A 412 -21.88 47.35 0.85
CA TRP A 412 -20.99 47.49 -0.31
C TRP A 412 -21.59 48.47 -1.31
N SER A 413 -20.94 49.60 -1.53
CA SER A 413 -21.24 50.47 -2.67
C SER A 413 -20.69 49.85 -3.96
N LYS A 414 -21.57 49.61 -4.94
CA LYS A 414 -21.17 49.25 -6.31
C LYS A 414 -20.43 50.44 -6.95
N SER A 415 -19.25 50.18 -7.48
CA SER A 415 -18.56 51.02 -8.46
C SER A 415 -17.90 50.11 -9.47
#